data_AF-A0A1Z1MJS2-F1
#
_entry.id   AF-A0A1Z1MJS2-F1
#
_cell.length_a   1.000
_cell.length_b   1.000
_cell.length_c   1.000
_cell.angle_alpha   90.00
_cell.angle_beta   90.00
_cell.angle_gamma   90.00
#
_symmetry.space_group_name_H-M   'P 1'
#
loop_
_entity.id
_entity.type
_entity.pdbx_description
1 polymer ?
#
loop_
_entity_poly.entity_id
_entity_poly.type
_entity_poly.pdbx_seq_one_letter_code
_entity_poly.pdbx_strand_id
1 'polypeptide(L)' 'MKKGTKLKKVRKSGFLTRMKTVSGKRIIRAKRKKQKHRINIS' A
#
# COMPACT_ATOMS: atom_id res chain seq x y z
N MET A 1 12.64 -7.70 -11.45
CA MET A 1 13.05 -6.70 -10.45
C MET A 1 14.56 -6.70 -10.31
N LYS A 2 15.31 -5.82 -11.00
CA LYS A 2 16.77 -5.69 -10.79
C LYS A 2 17.21 -4.29 -10.28
N LYS A 3 16.33 -3.27 -10.30
CA LYS A 3 16.67 -1.86 -9.94
C LYS A 3 15.61 -1.11 -9.11
N GLY A 4 14.77 -1.84 -8.35
CA GLY A 4 13.75 -1.22 -7.49
C GLY A 4 14.28 -0.93 -6.10
N THR A 5 14.57 0.34 -5.77
CA THR A 5 15.02 0.70 -4.42
C THR A 5 13.88 0.59 -3.41
N LYS A 6 14.22 0.32 -2.14
CA LYS A 6 13.25 0.33 -1.01
C LYS A 6 12.43 1.62 -1.00
N LEU A 7 13.08 2.76 -1.25
CA LEU A 7 12.44 4.07 -1.36
C LEU A 7 11.37 4.13 -2.46
N LYS A 8 11.66 3.63 -3.68
CA LYS A 8 10.68 3.60 -4.77
C LYS A 8 9.47 2.71 -4.45
N LYS A 9 9.69 1.59 -3.75
CA LYS A 9 8.62 0.69 -3.30
C LYS A 9 7.68 1.36 -2.28
N VAL A 10 8.25 2.06 -1.30
CA VAL A 10 7.48 2.80 -0.29
C VAL A 10 6.74 3.99 -0.92
N ARG A 11 7.36 4.75 -1.83
CA ARG A 11 6.66 5.85 -2.51
C ARG A 11 5.47 5.38 -3.33
N LYS A 12 5.60 4.26 -4.06
CA LYS A 12 4.53 3.74 -4.92
C LYS A 12 3.39 3.08 -4.14
N SER A 13 3.70 2.46 -3.01
CA SER A 13 2.77 1.52 -2.35
C SER A 13 2.74 1.60 -0.84
N GLY A 14 3.44 2.54 -0.21
CA GLY A 14 3.43 2.76 1.24
C GLY A 14 2.08 3.21 1.77
N PHE A 15 1.91 3.14 3.09
CA PHE A 15 0.61 3.37 3.73
C PHE A 15 0.09 4.79 3.51
N LEU A 16 0.95 5.80 3.72
CA LEU A 16 0.60 7.20 3.50
C LEU A 16 0.19 7.47 2.05
N THR A 17 0.89 6.89 1.07
CA THR A 17 0.51 7.00 -0.35
C THR A 17 -0.89 6.43 -0.61
N ARG A 18 -1.24 5.30 0.02
CA ARG A 18 -2.59 4.71 -0.10
C ARG A 18 -3.65 5.55 0.61
N MET A 19 -3.31 6.20 1.72
CA MET A 19 -4.26 7.03 2.46
C MET A 19 -4.52 8.39 1.82
N LYS A 20 -3.64 8.88 0.94
CA LYS A 20 -3.80 10.17 0.26
C LYS A 20 -4.97 10.20 -0.72
N THR A 21 -5.22 9.11 -1.45
CA THR A 21 -6.24 9.09 -2.52
C THR A 21 -7.49 8.29 -2.11
N VAL A 22 -8.63 8.63 -2.70
CA VAL A 22 -9.89 7.92 -2.45
C VAL A 22 -9.79 6.45 -2.86
N SER A 23 -9.19 6.17 -4.02
CA SER A 23 -8.97 4.80 -4.52
C SER A 23 -8.02 4.00 -3.61
N GLY A 24 -6.96 4.63 -3.11
CA GLY A 24 -6.04 3.99 -2.17
C GLY A 24 -6.71 3.61 -0.84
N LYS A 25 -7.56 4.51 -0.29
CA LYS A 25 -8.38 4.23 0.90
C LYS A 25 -9.31 3.03 0.66
N ARG A 26 -9.94 2.93 -0.51
CA ARG A 26 -10.79 1.78 -0.89
C ARG A 26 -10.00 0.46 -0.91
N ILE A 27 -8.78 0.46 -1.45
CA ILE A 27 -7.90 -0.73 -1.44
C ILE A 27 -7.60 -1.19 -0.01
N ILE A 28 -7.23 -0.25 0.88
CA ILE A 28 -6.93 -0.57 2.28
C ILE A 28 -8.16 -1.13 2.99
N ARG A 29 -9.34 -0.54 2.79
CA ARG A 29 -10.61 -1.03 3.35
C ARG A 29 -10.95 -2.44 2.85
N ALA A 30 -10.79 -2.71 1.56
CA ALA A 30 -11.02 -4.04 1.00
C ALA A 30 -10.08 -5.10 1.58
N LYS A 31 -8.79 -4.76 1.77
CA LYS A 31 -7.82 -5.65 2.42
C LYS A 31 -8.13 -5.91 3.89
N ARG A 32 -8.58 -4.88 4.63
CA ARG A 32 -9.05 -5.00 6.02
C ARG A 32 -10.29 -5.87 6.14
N LYS A 33 -11.27 -5.69 5.24
CA LYS A 33 -12.47 -6.54 5.18
C LYS A 33 -12.14 -8.01 4.93
N LYS A 34 -11.12 -8.29 4.11
CA LYS A 34 -10.58 -9.64 3.88
C LYS A 34 -9.64 -10.14 4.98
N GLN A 35 -9.45 -9.36 6.06
CA GLN A 35 -8.58 -9.68 7.19
C GLN A 35 -7.17 -10.11 6.77
N LYS A 36 -6.60 -9.46 5.75
CA LYS A 36 -5.24 -9.78 5.31
C LYS A 36 -4.26 -9.42 6.43
N HIS A 37 -3.48 -10.39 6.89
CA HIS A 37 -2.43 -10.21 7.89
C HIS A 37 -1.46 -9.06 7.52
N ARG A 38 -1.17 -8.88 6.22
CA ARG A 38 -0.43 -7.72 5.70
C ARG A 38 -1.32 -6.85 4.83
N ILE A 39 -1.72 -5.71 5.38
CA ILE A 39 -2.56 -4.73 4.67
C ILE A 39 -1.71 -3.89 3.71
N ASN A 40 -0.45 -3.62 4.06
CA ASN A 40 0.46 -2.89 3.21
C ASN A 40 1.94 -3.33 3.29
N ILE A 41 2.80 -2.67 2.53
CA ILE A 41 4.25 -2.95 2.43
C ILE A 41 5.03 -2.39 3.62
N SER A 42 4.54 -1.28 4.20
CA SER A 42 5.03 -0.69 5.45
C SER A 42 4.14 -1.10 6.60
#